data_AF-A0AAP8N8K4-F1
#
_entry.id   AF-A0AAP8N8K4-F1
#
_cell.length_a   1.000
_cell.length_b   1.000
_cell.length_c   1.000
_cell.angle_alpha   90.00
_cell.angle_beta   90.00
_cell.angle_gamma   90.00
#
_symmetry.space_group_name_H-M   'P 1'
#
loop_
_entity.id
_entity.type
_entity.pdbx_description
1 polymer ?
#
loop_
_entity_poly.entity_id
_entity_poly.type
_entity_poly.pdbx_seq_one_letter_code
_entity_poly.pdbx_strand_id
1 'polypeptide(L)'
;LHGRDTKGALASLSSVAKLPYEDSQDGISNTFSIVPKALGKEENTRILNLVAMLDGYTEKGGHHLNVNVFNRETLLDAMEHPEEYPQLTIRV
;
A
#
# COMPACT_ATOMS: atom_id res chain seq x y z
N LEU A 1 10.07 -5.87 -7.07
CA LEU A 1 11.19 -6.57 -6.38
C LEU A 1 11.39 -5.90 -5.03
N HIS A 2 11.38 -6.69 -3.95
CA HIS A 2 11.39 -6.18 -2.57
C HIS A 2 12.48 -5.12 -2.34
N GLY A 3 12.08 -3.96 -1.81
CA GLY A 3 12.99 -2.88 -1.39
C GLY A 3 13.64 -2.08 -2.53
N ARG A 4 13.23 -2.28 -3.79
CA ARG A 4 13.81 -1.52 -4.93
C ARG A 4 13.12 -0.18 -5.20
N ASP A 5 11.92 0.00 -4.68
CA ASP A 5 11.16 1.24 -4.70
C ASP A 5 11.60 2.17 -3.56
N THR A 6 12.66 2.95 -3.80
CA THR A 6 13.30 3.81 -2.80
C THR A 6 12.91 5.28 -2.89
N LYS A 7 12.11 5.66 -3.90
CA LYS A 7 11.69 7.05 -4.17
C LYS A 7 10.35 7.43 -3.52
N GLY A 8 9.86 6.60 -2.60
CA GLY A 8 8.62 6.82 -1.85
C GLY A 8 7.35 6.34 -2.54
N ALA A 9 6.24 6.41 -1.80
CA ALA A 9 4.94 5.83 -2.17
C ALA A 9 4.41 6.32 -3.51
N LEU A 10 4.38 7.64 -3.74
CA LEU A 10 3.82 8.22 -4.97
C LEU A 10 4.59 7.82 -6.21
N ALA A 11 5.92 7.70 -6.11
CA ALA A 11 6.76 7.27 -7.23
C ALA A 11 6.54 5.79 -7.56
N SER A 12 6.41 4.93 -6.53
CA SER A 12 6.09 3.51 -6.68
C SER A 12 4.71 3.33 -7.35
N LEU A 13 3.67 3.97 -6.80
CA LEU A 13 2.31 3.96 -7.34
C LEU A 13 2.26 4.47 -8.80
N SER A 14 2.91 5.60 -9.07
CA SER A 14 2.96 6.17 -10.43
C SER A 14 3.76 5.30 -11.42
N SER A 15 4.63 4.40 -10.94
CA SER A 15 5.35 3.48 -11.81
C SER A 15 4.48 2.30 -12.22
N VAL A 16 3.70 1.76 -11.29
CA VAL A 16 2.77 0.65 -11.58
C VAL A 16 1.57 1.13 -12.40
N ALA A 17 1.08 2.35 -12.17
CA ALA A 17 -0.02 2.94 -12.95
C ALA A 17 0.29 3.09 -14.45
N LYS A 18 1.56 3.04 -14.85
CA LYS A 18 1.97 3.09 -16.27
C LYS A 18 1.82 1.77 -17.01
N LEU A 19 1.55 0.67 -16.30
CA LEU A 19 1.38 -0.62 -16.94
C LEU A 19 0.08 -0.61 -17.78
N PRO A 20 0.14 -0.93 -19.08
CA PRO A 20 -1.02 -0.85 -19.97
C PRO A 20 -2.02 -1.96 -19.65
N TYR A 21 -3.17 -1.59 -19.08
CA TYR A 21 -4.23 -2.56 -18.78
C TYR A 21 -4.80 -3.23 -20.03
N GLU A 22 -4.79 -2.55 -21.18
CA GLU A 22 -5.20 -3.11 -22.47
C GLU A 22 -4.41 -4.37 -22.86
N ASP A 23 -3.15 -4.47 -22.44
CA ASP A 23 -2.29 -5.64 -22.66
C ASP A 23 -2.35 -6.65 -21.49
N SER A 24 -3.12 -6.35 -20.44
CA SER A 24 -3.17 -7.11 -19.18
C SER A 24 -4.59 -7.15 -18.62
N GLN A 25 -5.57 -7.48 -19.46
CA GLN A 25 -7.00 -7.40 -19.13
C GLN A 25 -7.44 -8.34 -17.99
N ASP A 26 -6.66 -9.39 -17.73
CA ASP A 26 -6.84 -10.28 -16.56
C ASP A 26 -6.44 -9.62 -15.23
N GLY A 27 -5.92 -8.39 -15.28
CA GLY A 27 -5.70 -7.53 -14.14
C GLY A 27 -4.24 -7.26 -13.86
N ILE A 28 -3.98 -6.07 -13.32
CA ILE A 28 -2.68 -5.66 -12.80
C ILE A 28 -2.84 -5.48 -11.30
N SER A 29 -2.25 -6.39 -10.51
CA SER A 29 -2.30 -6.32 -9.05
C SER A 29 -1.09 -5.57 -8.49
N ASN A 30 -1.32 -4.70 -7.50
CA ASN A 30 -0.29 -4.00 -6.77
C ASN A 30 -0.54 -4.09 -5.26
N THR A 31 0.41 -4.62 -4.50
CA THR A 31 0.34 -4.65 -3.03
C THR A 31 1.21 -3.55 -2.46
N PHE A 32 0.57 -2.58 -1.82
CA PHE A 32 1.19 -1.38 -1.26
C PHE A 32 1.06 -1.35 0.26
N SER A 33 2.20 -1.20 0.94
CA SER A 33 2.29 -1.10 2.39
C SER A 33 2.92 0.23 2.78
N ILE A 34 2.32 0.93 3.74
CA ILE A 34 2.81 2.21 4.24
C ILE A 34 2.76 2.27 5.76
N VAL A 35 3.78 2.87 6.37
CA VAL A 35 3.78 3.10 7.82
C VAL A 35 2.82 4.24 8.17
N PRO A 36 2.04 4.16 9.27
CA PRO A 36 1.05 5.19 9.61
C PRO A 36 1.60 6.61 9.67
N LYS A 37 2.83 6.77 10.17
CA LYS A 37 3.50 8.08 10.28
C LYS A 37 3.82 8.72 8.93
N ALA A 38 4.00 7.92 7.88
CA ALA A 38 4.24 8.43 6.53
C ALA A 38 2.96 8.97 5.87
N LEU A 39 1.78 8.49 6.28
CA LEU A 39 0.48 9.05 5.86
C LEU A 39 0.14 10.35 6.60
N GLY A 40 0.67 10.57 7.80
CA GLY A 40 0.38 11.79 8.56
C GLY A 40 0.55 11.59 10.06
N LYS A 41 0.63 12.71 10.79
CA LYS A 41 0.71 12.67 12.26
C LYS A 41 -0.64 12.34 12.88
N GLU A 42 -1.68 13.05 12.44
CA GLU A 42 -3.05 12.92 12.92
C GLU A 42 -3.88 11.95 12.06
N GLU A 43 -4.87 11.31 12.67
CA GLU A 43 -5.75 10.35 11.99
C GLU A 43 -6.48 10.95 10.79
N ASN A 44 -7.12 12.11 10.97
CA ASN A 44 -7.81 12.80 9.87
C ASN A 44 -6.86 13.12 8.70
N THR A 45 -5.62 13.54 9.00
CA THR A 45 -4.61 13.78 7.96
C THR A 45 -4.22 12.49 7.25
N ARG A 46 -4.09 11.37 7.96
CA ARG A 46 -3.79 10.07 7.33
C ARG A 46 -4.89 9.63 6.39
N ILE A 47 -6.16 9.81 6.79
CA ILE A 47 -7.32 9.49 5.94
C ILE A 47 -7.28 10.34 4.67
N LEU A 48 -7.17 11.68 4.81
CA LEU A 48 -7.15 12.59 3.67
C LEU A 48 -6.00 12.31 2.71
N ASN A 49 -4.80 12.03 3.23
CA ASN A 49 -3.64 11.70 2.41
C ASN A 49 -3.77 10.35 1.72
N LEU A 50 -4.37 9.35 2.38
CA LEU A 50 -4.64 8.06 1.76
C LEU A 50 -5.66 8.21 0.62
N VAL A 51 -6.75 8.94 0.84
CA VAL A 51 -7.75 9.24 -0.20
C VAL A 51 -7.08 9.91 -1.40
N ALA A 52 -6.30 10.97 -1.18
CA ALA A 52 -5.61 11.68 -2.25
C ALA A 52 -4.62 10.78 -3.03
N MET A 53 -3.97 9.84 -2.34
CA MET A 53 -3.11 8.83 -3.00
C MET A 53 -3.92 7.86 -3.87
N LEU A 54 -5.08 7.39 -3.40
CA LEU A 54 -5.95 6.49 -4.15
C LEU A 54 -6.55 7.17 -5.38
N ASP A 55 -7.01 8.41 -5.21
CA ASP A 55 -7.53 9.24 -6.30
C ASP A 55 -6.45 9.43 -7.37
N GLY A 56 -5.25 9.86 -6.98
CA GLY A 56 -4.14 10.07 -7.90
C GLY A 56 -3.60 8.79 -8.55
N TYR A 57 -3.72 7.63 -7.89
CA TYR A 57 -3.34 6.34 -8.51
C TYR A 57 -4.34 5.92 -9.59
N THR A 58 -5.63 6.04 -9.28
CA THR A 58 -6.73 5.67 -10.20
C THR A 58 -6.77 6.62 -11.41
N GLU A 59 -6.64 7.93 -11.18
CA GLU A 59 -6.59 8.95 -12.25
C GLU A 59 -5.44 8.69 -13.24
N LYS A 60 -4.33 8.14 -12.76
CA LYS A 60 -3.16 7.81 -13.58
C LYS A 60 -3.27 6.46 -14.31
N GLY A 61 -4.41 5.77 -14.22
CA GLY A 61 -4.63 4.47 -14.86
C GLY A 61 -4.22 3.26 -14.02
N GLY A 62 -3.98 3.44 -12.72
CA GLY A 62 -3.81 2.32 -11.79
C GLY A 62 -5.06 1.43 -11.75
N HIS A 63 -4.87 0.12 -11.92
CA HIS A 63 -5.98 -0.84 -12.02
C HIS A 63 -6.47 -1.37 -10.66
N HIS A 64 -5.59 -1.98 -9.87
CA HIS A 64 -5.91 -2.54 -8.56
C HIS A 64 -4.84 -2.19 -7.53
N LEU A 65 -5.27 -1.91 -6.29
CA LEU A 65 -4.38 -1.64 -5.18
C LEU A 65 -4.84 -2.34 -3.91
N ASN A 66 -4.00 -3.27 -3.43
CA ASN A 66 -4.03 -3.77 -2.06
C ASN A 66 -3.34 -2.75 -1.16
N VAL A 67 -4.00 -2.37 -0.06
CA VAL A 67 -3.47 -1.37 0.89
C VAL A 67 -3.27 -2.00 2.26
N ASN A 68 -2.07 -1.84 2.80
CA ASN A 68 -1.73 -2.17 4.17
C ASN A 68 -1.20 -0.92 4.89
N VAL A 69 -1.66 -0.69 6.12
CA VAL A 69 -1.20 0.43 6.97
C VAL A 69 -0.74 -0.11 8.32
N PHE A 70 0.54 -0.47 8.43
CA PHE A 70 1.13 -1.03 9.65
C PHE A 70 2.63 -0.72 9.73
N ASN A 71 3.23 -1.00 10.90
CA ASN A 71 4.68 -1.00 11.07
C ASN A 71 5.23 -2.42 10.92
N ARG A 72 6.47 -2.55 10.45
CA ARG A 72 7.12 -3.87 10.30
C ARG A 72 7.24 -4.57 11.65
N GLU A 73 7.47 -3.80 12.70
CA GLU A 73 7.59 -4.27 14.08
C GLU A 73 6.33 -5.02 14.53
N THR A 74 5.13 -4.55 14.13
CA THR A 74 3.86 -5.24 14.41
C THR A 74 3.82 -6.63 13.78
N LEU A 75 4.37 -6.79 12.57
CA LEU A 75 4.42 -8.11 11.94
C LEU A 75 5.46 -9.02 12.59
N LEU A 76 6.62 -8.49 12.99
CA LEU A 76 7.63 -9.26 13.70
C LEU A 76 7.10 -9.74 15.05
N ASP A 77 6.41 -8.87 15.77
CA ASP A 77 5.77 -9.22 17.04
C ASP A 77 4.70 -10.30 16.85
N ALA A 78 3.85 -10.17 15.82
CA ALA A 78 2.86 -11.19 15.48
C ALA A 78 3.47 -12.53 15.02
N MET A 79 4.71 -12.55 14.53
CA MET A 79 5.43 -13.80 14.23
C MET A 79 5.88 -14.52 15.50
N GLU A 80 6.30 -13.78 16.53
CA GLU A 80 6.75 -14.33 17.81
C GLU A 80 5.58 -14.66 18.75
N HIS A 81 4.52 -13.85 18.71
CA HIS A 81 3.35 -13.91 19.61
C HIS A 81 2.02 -14.00 18.83
N PRO A 82 1.80 -15.03 18.00
CA PRO A 82 0.62 -15.12 17.13
C PRO A 82 -0.71 -15.13 17.90
N GLU A 83 -0.73 -15.60 19.15
CA GLU A 83 -1.89 -15.61 20.04
C GLU A 83 -2.41 -14.21 20.40
N GLU A 84 -1.56 -13.18 20.33
CA GLU A 84 -1.95 -11.78 20.58
C GLU A 84 -2.63 -11.15 19.36
N TYR A 85 -2.50 -11.78 18.18
CA TYR A 85 -2.95 -11.26 16.89
C TYR A 85 -3.91 -12.21 16.15
N PRO A 86 -4.95 -12.78 16.81
CA PRO A 86 -5.76 -13.86 16.22
C PRO A 86 -6.58 -13.44 15.00
N GLN A 87 -6.77 -12.14 14.80
CA GLN A 87 -7.54 -11.57 13.69
C GLN A 87 -6.70 -10.61 12.83
N LEU A 88 -5.38 -10.58 13.03
CA LEU A 88 -4.51 -9.76 12.18
C LEU A 88 -4.66 -10.20 10.73
N THR A 89 -5.14 -9.28 9.91
CA THR A 89 -5.40 -9.51 8.49
C THR A 89 -4.52 -8.58 7.67
N ILE A 90 -3.84 -9.14 6.68
CA ILE A 90 -2.98 -8.40 5.76
C ILE A 90 -3.38 -8.71 4.32
N ARG A 91 -3.15 -7.75 3.42
CA ARG A 91 -3.24 -7.96 1.98
C ARG A 91 -1.89 -8.45 1.47
N VAL A 92 -1.88 -9.52 0.68
CA VAL A 92 -0.70 -10.12 0.04
C VAL A 92 -0.83 -10.07 -1.47
#